data_AF-A0A920ATS7-F1
#
_entry.id   AF-A0A920ATS7-F1
#
_cell.length_a   1.000
_cell.length_b   1.000
_cell.length_c   1.000
_cell.angle_alpha   90.00
_cell.angle_beta   90.00
_cell.angle_gamma   90.00
#
_symmetry.space_group_name_H-M   'P 1'
#
loop_
_entity.id
_entity.type
_entity.pdbx_description
1 polymer ?
#
loop_
_entity_poly.entity_id
_entity_poly.type
_entity_poly.pdbx_seq_one_letter_code
_entity_poly.pdbx_strand_id
1 'polypeptide(L)'
;MLSNYKIRKINFETLFIFLSIFIFALLIIQNTASKNINDFYDPARDSVSYISLAESLKNSNQFVRAEFIDAGVETIRTPIYPLFLSIFLNNLKTVIIIQNVFHIISSLILLSIIKKFADIKFALIIFILFLFNPVLISLNQLLITESFSNLFNLSIYLFFVTKQK
;
A
#
# COMPACT_ATOMS: atom_id res chain seq x y z
N MET A 1 14.78 -26.54 37.74
CA MET A 1 15.46 -25.43 37.05
C MET A 1 14.42 -24.63 36.27
N LEU A 2 13.86 -23.57 36.87
CA LEU A 2 12.96 -22.66 36.17
C LEU A 2 13.80 -21.62 35.45
N SER A 3 13.72 -21.63 34.12
CA SER A 3 14.35 -20.67 33.22
C SER A 3 13.98 -19.24 33.64
N ASN A 4 14.98 -18.46 34.05
CA ASN A 4 14.86 -17.02 34.23
C ASN A 4 14.68 -16.37 32.86
N TYR A 5 13.45 -16.36 32.34
CA TYR A 5 13.08 -15.51 31.22
C TYR A 5 13.19 -14.05 31.67
N LYS A 6 14.34 -13.42 31.39
CA LYS A 6 14.49 -11.97 31.47
C LYS A 6 13.57 -11.34 30.43
N ILE A 7 12.39 -10.91 30.85
CA ILE A 7 11.50 -10.10 30.02
C ILE A 7 12.27 -8.82 29.66
N ARG A 8 12.70 -8.70 28.40
CA ARG A 8 13.25 -7.45 27.89
C ARG A 8 12.15 -6.39 27.98
N LYS A 9 12.43 -5.28 28.67
CA LYS A 9 11.51 -4.14 28.70
C LYS A 9 11.29 -3.66 27.27
N ILE A 10 10.07 -3.78 26.77
CA ILE A 10 9.67 -3.23 25.47
C ILE A 10 9.64 -1.70 25.62
N ASN A 11 10.28 -0.99 24.70
CA ASN A 11 10.22 0.47 24.66
C ASN A 11 8.78 0.90 24.36
N PHE A 12 8.28 1.92 25.07
CA PHE A 12 6.96 2.51 24.85
C PHE A 12 6.73 2.86 23.38
N GLU A 13 7.74 3.40 22.69
CA GLU A 13 7.67 3.73 21.26
C GLU A 13 7.35 2.50 20.40
N THR A 14 8.05 1.39 20.66
CA THR A 14 7.88 0.14 19.92
C THR A 14 6.50 -0.46 20.17
N LEU A 15 6.05 -0.45 21.43
CA LEU A 15 4.71 -0.90 21.80
C LEU A 15 3.64 -0.05 21.11
N PHE A 16 3.83 1.26 21.07
CA PHE A 16 2.91 2.21 20.46
C PHE A 16 2.78 2.02 18.94
N ILE A 17 3.92 1.89 18.24
CA ILE A 17 3.94 1.59 16.80
C ILE A 17 3.24 0.26 16.52
N PHE A 18 3.59 -0.79 17.29
CA PHE A 18 2.98 -2.11 17.12
C PHE A 18 1.46 -2.06 17.33
N LEU A 19 0.99 -1.43 18.40
CA LEU A 19 -0.43 -1.32 18.70
C LEU A 19 -1.17 -0.54 17.61
N SER A 20 -0.57 0.54 17.11
CA SER A 20 -1.15 1.34 16.01
C SER A 20 -1.31 0.53 14.73
N ILE A 21 -0.28 -0.23 14.35
CA ILE A 21 -0.33 -1.11 13.17
C ILE A 21 -1.34 -2.23 13.38
N PHE A 22 -1.38 -2.82 14.58
CA PHE A 22 -2.32 -3.89 14.91
C PHE A 22 -3.77 -3.43 14.79
N ILE A 23 -4.10 -2.27 15.37
CA ILE A 23 -5.42 -1.65 15.26
C ILE A 23 -5.75 -1.36 13.79
N PHE A 24 -4.83 -0.75 13.05
CA PHE A 24 -5.01 -0.47 11.63
C PHE A 24 -5.29 -1.75 10.82
N ALA A 25 -4.50 -2.81 11.04
CA ALA A 25 -4.67 -4.07 10.35
C ALA A 25 -6.04 -4.71 10.63
N LEU A 26 -6.53 -4.67 11.87
CA LEU A 26 -7.87 -5.15 12.22
C LEU A 26 -8.96 -4.38 11.47
N LEU A 27 -8.85 -3.04 11.42
CA LEU A 27 -9.80 -2.19 10.68
C LEU A 27 -9.84 -2.53 9.19
N ILE A 28 -8.66 -2.71 8.57
CA ILE A 28 -8.57 -3.05 7.15
C ILE A 28 -9.13 -4.45 6.85
N ILE A 29 -8.82 -5.44 7.69
CA ILE A 29 -9.34 -6.81 7.52
C ILE A 29 -10.86 -6.80 7.60
N GLN A 30 -11.43 -6.12 8.61
CA GLN A 30 -12.88 -6.02 8.77
C GLN A 30 -13.54 -5.31 7.58
N ASN A 31 -12.99 -4.17 7.14
CA ASN A 31 -13.51 -3.40 6.01
C ASN A 31 -13.43 -4.17 4.68
N THR A 32 -12.33 -4.89 4.44
CA THR A 32 -12.14 -5.67 3.22
C THR A 32 -13.04 -6.92 3.20
N ALA A 33 -13.30 -7.50 4.39
CA ALA A 33 -14.19 -8.64 4.53
C ALA A 33 -15.65 -8.27 4.19
N SER A 34 -16.11 -7.10 4.62
CA SER A 34 -17.50 -6.66 4.39
C SER A 34 -17.81 -6.20 2.96
N LYS A 35 -16.79 -5.90 2.16
CA LYS A 35 -16.94 -5.38 0.79
C LYS A 35 -17.14 -6.48 -0.26
N ASN A 36 -17.95 -6.14 -1.26
CA ASN A 36 -18.08 -6.87 -2.52
C ASN A 36 -16.99 -6.44 -3.51
N ILE A 37 -16.80 -7.24 -4.57
CA ILE A 37 -15.76 -6.96 -5.59
C ILE A 37 -15.97 -5.60 -6.26
N ASN A 38 -17.21 -5.21 -6.50
CA ASN A 38 -17.54 -3.93 -7.15
C ASN A 38 -17.14 -2.71 -6.30
N ASP A 39 -17.01 -2.87 -4.99
CA ASP A 39 -16.63 -1.79 -4.07
C ASP A 39 -15.14 -1.42 -4.14
N PHE A 40 -14.35 -2.19 -4.90
CA PHE A 40 -12.92 -1.96 -5.13
C PHE A 40 -12.63 -1.17 -6.42
N TYR A 41 -13.65 -0.88 -7.22
CA TYR A 41 -13.50 -0.08 -8.43
C TYR A 41 -13.67 1.39 -8.11
N ASP A 42 -12.78 2.22 -8.64
CA ASP A 42 -12.90 3.65 -8.51
C ASP A 42 -14.02 4.22 -9.42
N PRO A 43 -14.65 5.35 -9.02
CA PRO A 43 -15.66 6.01 -9.86
C PRO A 43 -15.10 6.59 -11.17
N ALA A 44 -13.80 6.89 -11.24
CA ALA A 44 -13.15 7.48 -12.41
C ALA A 44 -12.76 6.44 -13.48
N ARG A 45 -13.05 5.15 -13.24
CA ARG A 45 -12.82 3.99 -14.12
C ARG A 45 -11.34 3.63 -14.32
N ASP A 46 -10.43 4.15 -13.50
CA ASP A 46 -9.01 3.80 -13.57
C ASP A 46 -8.76 2.31 -13.30
N SER A 47 -9.43 1.76 -12.29
CA SER A 47 -9.44 0.35 -11.91
C SER A 47 -9.89 -0.55 -13.05
N VAL A 48 -10.90 -0.15 -13.82
CA VAL A 48 -11.37 -0.93 -14.97
C VAL A 48 -10.27 -1.05 -16.01
N SER A 49 -9.63 0.06 -16.36
CA SER A 49 -8.52 0.06 -17.32
C SER A 49 -7.31 -0.73 -16.80
N TYR A 50 -6.97 -0.63 -15.51
CA TYR A 50 -5.89 -1.44 -14.93
C TYR A 50 -6.18 -2.94 -14.97
N ILE A 51 -7.43 -3.34 -14.69
CA ILE A 51 -7.85 -4.74 -14.76
C ILE A 51 -7.87 -5.24 -16.21
N SER A 52 -8.40 -4.46 -17.16
CA SER A 52 -8.39 -4.82 -18.59
C SER A 52 -6.98 -5.07 -19.12
N LEU A 53 -6.02 -4.24 -18.71
CA LEU A 53 -4.60 -4.41 -19.04
C LEU A 53 -4.02 -5.65 -18.37
N ALA A 54 -4.37 -5.91 -17.12
CA ALA A 54 -3.92 -7.10 -16.39
C ALA A 54 -4.44 -8.39 -17.03
N GLU A 55 -5.70 -8.41 -17.48
CA GLU A 55 -6.31 -9.54 -18.20
C GLU A 55 -5.62 -9.79 -19.53
N SER A 56 -5.32 -8.73 -20.28
CA SER A 56 -4.59 -8.83 -21.55
C SER A 56 -3.17 -9.35 -21.36
N LEU A 57 -2.47 -8.87 -20.32
CA LEU A 57 -1.15 -9.40 -19.96
C LEU A 57 -1.20 -10.88 -19.59
N LYS A 58 -2.24 -11.32 -18.86
CA LYS A 58 -2.39 -12.72 -18.45
C LYS A 58 -2.76 -13.66 -19.61
N ASN A 59 -3.64 -13.21 -20.50
CA ASN A 59 -4.28 -14.07 -21.50
C ASN A 59 -3.57 -14.05 -22.86
N SER A 60 -3.01 -12.90 -23.26
CA SER A 60 -2.38 -12.73 -24.59
C SER A 60 -0.94 -12.26 -24.53
N ASN A 61 -0.36 -12.05 -23.34
CA ASN A 61 0.96 -11.44 -23.15
C ASN A 61 1.11 -10.09 -23.87
N GLN A 62 0.00 -9.37 -24.06
CA GLN A 62 -0.05 -8.08 -24.75
C GLN A 62 -0.50 -6.98 -23.79
N PHE A 63 0.06 -5.79 -23.97
CA PHE A 63 -0.29 -4.60 -23.21
C PHE A 63 -1.24 -3.71 -24.01
N VAL A 64 -2.46 -4.23 -24.19
CA VAL A 64 -3.52 -3.63 -24.99
C VAL A 64 -4.78 -3.58 -24.14
N ARG A 65 -5.61 -2.56 -24.34
CA ARG A 65 -6.91 -2.48 -23.66
C ARG A 65 -7.98 -3.19 -24.47
N ALA A 66 -8.52 -4.27 -23.93
CA ALA A 66 -9.60 -5.03 -24.55
C ALA A 66 -10.94 -4.25 -24.60
N GLU A 67 -11.06 -3.18 -23.81
CA GLU A 67 -12.26 -2.33 -23.71
C GLU A 67 -12.43 -1.34 -24.89
N PHE A 68 -11.43 -1.16 -25.75
CA PHE A 68 -11.52 -0.28 -26.92
C PHE A 68 -11.53 -1.09 -28.23
N ILE A 69 -12.45 -0.73 -29.13
CA ILE A 69 -12.70 -1.41 -30.41
C ILE A 69 -11.46 -1.38 -31.32
N ASP A 70 -10.66 -0.33 -31.22
CA ASP A 70 -9.33 -0.27 -31.81
C ASP A 70 -8.31 -0.71 -30.75
N ALA A 71 -7.80 -1.94 -30.90
CA ALA A 71 -6.80 -2.58 -30.05
C ALA A 71 -5.43 -1.87 -30.13
N GLY A 72 -5.39 -0.59 -29.76
CA GLY A 72 -4.18 0.20 -29.67
C GLY A 72 -3.33 -0.24 -28.48
N VAL A 73 -2.01 -0.30 -28.68
CA VAL A 73 -1.05 -0.48 -27.58
C VAL A 73 -1.24 0.63 -26.56
N GLU A 74 -1.35 0.26 -25.29
CA GLU A 74 -1.53 1.22 -24.21
C GLU A 74 -0.25 2.03 -23.97
N THR A 75 -0.34 3.37 -24.00
CA THR A 75 0.79 4.28 -23.80
C THR A 75 0.66 5.23 -22.62
N ILE A 76 -0.50 5.29 -21.95
CA ILE A 76 -0.74 6.26 -20.86
C ILE A 76 -0.37 5.63 -19.52
N ARG A 77 -0.80 4.39 -19.28
CA ARG A 77 -0.56 3.68 -18.01
C ARG A 77 0.77 2.91 -18.04
N THR A 78 1.50 2.96 -16.93
CA THR A 78 2.72 2.17 -16.78
C THR A 78 2.40 0.69 -16.59
N PRO A 79 3.19 -0.24 -17.14
CA PRO A 79 2.87 -1.67 -17.16
C PRO A 79 3.03 -2.37 -15.80
N ILE A 80 3.76 -1.77 -14.85
CA ILE A 80 4.13 -2.43 -13.59
C ILE A 80 2.90 -2.80 -12.75
N TYR A 81 1.95 -1.88 -12.60
CA TYR A 81 0.77 -2.14 -11.77
C TYR A 81 -0.20 -3.15 -12.42
N PRO A 82 -0.54 -3.05 -13.72
CA PRO A 82 -1.24 -4.13 -14.43
C PRO A 82 -0.54 -5.50 -14.36
N LEU A 83 0.79 -5.53 -14.46
CA LEU A 83 1.55 -6.78 -14.33
C LEU A 83 1.44 -7.36 -12.92
N PHE A 84 1.45 -6.51 -11.89
CA PHE A 84 1.19 -6.95 -10.53
C PHE A 84 -0.25 -7.48 -10.37
N LEU A 85 -1.24 -6.76 -10.91
CA LEU A 85 -2.63 -7.20 -10.89
C LEU A 85 -2.85 -8.53 -11.61
N SER A 86 -2.15 -8.78 -12.73
CA SER A 86 -2.34 -10.00 -13.53
C SER A 86 -2.07 -11.28 -12.74
N ILE A 87 -1.15 -11.21 -11.77
CA ILE A 87 -0.80 -12.29 -10.84
C ILE A 87 -1.99 -12.61 -9.90
N PHE A 88 -2.79 -11.61 -9.54
CA PHE A 88 -3.85 -11.69 -8.51
C PHE A 88 -5.27 -11.45 -9.05
N LEU A 89 -5.50 -11.49 -10.36
CA LEU A 89 -6.81 -11.22 -10.99
C LEU A 89 -7.96 -12.04 -10.38
N ASN A 90 -7.69 -13.27 -9.96
CA ASN A 90 -8.71 -14.16 -9.39
C ASN A 90 -9.00 -13.85 -7.91
N ASN A 91 -8.23 -12.96 -7.28
CA ASN A 91 -8.36 -12.60 -5.87
C ASN A 91 -8.01 -11.12 -5.62
N LEU A 92 -8.91 -10.23 -6.05
CA LEU A 92 -8.75 -8.78 -5.88
C LEU A 92 -8.70 -8.35 -4.41
N LYS A 93 -9.28 -9.12 -3.48
CA LYS A 93 -9.15 -8.85 -2.04
C LYS A 93 -7.70 -8.95 -1.58
N THR A 94 -6.93 -9.91 -2.11
CA THR A 94 -5.49 -10.03 -1.83
C THR A 94 -4.72 -8.79 -2.31
N VAL A 95 -5.09 -8.22 -3.46
CA VAL A 95 -4.49 -6.97 -3.94
C VAL A 95 -4.69 -5.83 -2.95
N ILE A 96 -5.93 -5.66 -2.46
CA ILE A 96 -6.25 -4.63 -1.45
C ILE A 96 -5.45 -4.85 -0.17
N ILE A 97 -5.30 -6.10 0.30
CA ILE A 97 -4.48 -6.41 1.47
C ILE A 97 -3.01 -6.00 1.23
N ILE A 98 -2.43 -6.34 0.06
CA ILE A 98 -1.06 -5.97 -0.29
C ILE A 98 -0.88 -4.45 -0.35
N GLN A 99 -1.83 -3.73 -0.95
CA GLN A 99 -1.82 -2.26 -0.97
C GLN A 99 -1.79 -1.65 0.43
N ASN A 100 -2.58 -2.19 1.36
CA ASN A 100 -2.56 -1.75 2.75
C ASN A 100 -1.26 -2.12 3.48
N VAL A 101 -0.63 -3.25 3.14
CA VAL A 101 0.72 -3.57 3.62
C VAL A 101 1.73 -2.53 3.11
N PHE A 102 1.66 -2.12 1.86
CA PHE A 102 2.52 -1.05 1.32
C PHE A 102 2.26 0.30 1.98
N HIS A 103 1.03 0.60 2.36
CA HIS A 103 0.71 1.79 3.16
C HIS A 103 1.35 1.75 4.56
N ILE A 104 1.29 0.59 5.24
CA ILE A 104 1.97 0.40 6.53
C ILE A 104 3.48 0.59 6.36
N ILE A 105 4.10 -0.05 5.37
CA ILE A 105 5.53 0.11 5.09
C ILE A 105 5.87 1.58 4.81
N SER A 106 5.06 2.26 4.00
CA SER A 106 5.21 3.69 3.70
C SER A 106 5.19 4.55 4.97
N SER A 107 4.26 4.29 5.88
CA SER A 107 4.19 5.01 7.17
C SER A 107 5.44 4.79 8.03
N LEU A 108 6.00 3.57 8.05
CA LEU A 108 7.24 3.24 8.78
C LEU A 108 8.47 3.90 8.15
N ILE A 109 8.52 3.99 6.82
CA ILE A 109 9.57 4.72 6.11
C ILE A 109 9.47 6.22 6.44
N LEU A 110 8.26 6.79 6.40
CA LEU A 110 8.03 8.19 6.77
C LEU A 110 8.47 8.47 8.21
N LEU A 111 8.11 7.62 9.17
CA LEU A 111 8.60 7.71 10.55
C LEU A 111 10.13 7.75 10.60
N SER A 112 10.79 6.87 9.86
CA SER A 112 12.26 6.78 9.80
C SER A 112 12.91 8.03 9.20
N ILE A 113 12.25 8.65 8.21
CA ILE A 113 12.66 9.91 7.61
C ILE A 113 12.54 11.05 8.63
N ILE A 114 11.36 11.22 9.24
CA ILE A 114 11.09 12.36 10.16
C ILE A 114 11.97 12.29 11.41
N LYS A 115 12.26 11.09 11.93
CA LYS A 115 13.19 10.88 13.05
C LYS A 115 14.60 11.42 12.81
N LYS A 116 14.98 11.73 11.56
CA LYS A 116 16.27 12.35 11.26
C LYS A 116 16.28 13.87 11.42
N PHE A 117 15.11 14.51 11.41
CA PHE A 117 14.96 15.97 11.40
C PHE A 117 14.20 16.51 12.62
N ALA A 118 13.42 15.68 13.31
CA ALA A 118 12.60 16.06 14.45
C ALA A 118 12.70 15.05 15.59
N ASP A 119 12.17 15.42 16.76
CA ASP A 119 12.11 14.55 17.91
C ASP A 119 11.12 13.38 17.69
N ILE A 120 11.26 12.35 18.51
CA ILE A 120 10.47 11.12 18.35
C ILE A 120 8.98 11.34 18.54
N LYS A 121 8.56 12.25 19.42
CA LYS A 121 7.13 12.51 19.67
C LYS A 121 6.47 13.09 18.43
N PHE A 122 7.11 14.08 17.79
CA PHE A 122 6.63 14.63 16.54
C PHE A 122 6.60 13.58 15.43
N ALA A 123 7.66 12.77 15.30
CA ALA A 123 7.71 11.71 14.30
C ALA A 123 6.57 10.67 14.47
N LEU A 124 6.23 10.31 15.72
CA LEU A 124 5.11 9.41 16.03
C LEU A 124 3.74 10.02 15.71
N ILE A 125 3.56 11.33 15.92
CA ILE A 125 2.33 12.03 15.53
C ILE A 125 2.16 11.98 14.01
N ILE A 126 3.19 12.32 13.24
CA ILE A 126 3.15 12.28 11.77
C ILE A 126 2.90 10.84 11.28
N PHE A 127 3.51 9.84 11.90
CA PHE A 127 3.26 8.44 11.61
C PHE A 127 1.79 8.06 11.76
N ILE A 128 1.14 8.44 12.87
CA ILE A 128 -0.29 8.17 13.08
C ILE A 128 -1.16 8.90 12.06
N LEU A 129 -0.90 10.19 11.86
CA LEU A 129 -1.68 11.01 10.93
C LEU A 129 -1.62 10.44 9.51
N PHE A 130 -0.46 9.91 9.10
CA PHE A 130 -0.31 9.25 7.81
C PHE A 130 -0.98 7.87 7.78
N LEU A 131 -0.75 7.03 8.80
CA LEU A 131 -1.29 5.68 8.87
C LEU A 131 -2.83 5.68 8.85
N PHE A 132 -3.44 6.57 9.65
CA PHE A 132 -4.90 6.70 9.78
C PHE A 132 -5.50 7.78 8.89
N ASN A 133 -4.80 8.23 7.85
CA ASN A 133 -5.34 9.22 6.92
C ASN A 133 -6.55 8.63 6.16
N PRO A 134 -7.78 9.19 6.34
CA PRO A 134 -8.98 8.61 5.76
C PRO A 134 -8.98 8.63 4.22
N VAL A 135 -8.33 9.61 3.60
CA VAL A 135 -8.21 9.71 2.14
C VAL A 135 -7.28 8.64 1.60
N LEU A 136 -6.12 8.41 2.25
CA LEU A 136 -5.23 7.34 1.83
C LEU A 136 -5.86 5.97 2.06
N ILE A 137 -6.59 5.80 3.17
CA ILE A 137 -7.35 4.57 3.42
C ILE A 137 -8.39 4.33 2.32
N SER A 138 -9.18 5.33 1.93
CA SER A 138 -10.19 5.15 0.89
C SER A 138 -9.56 4.81 -0.46
N LEU A 139 -8.47 5.48 -0.83
CA LEU A 139 -7.74 5.21 -2.07
C LEU A 139 -7.10 3.82 -2.08
N ASN A 140 -6.52 3.38 -0.95
CA ASN A 140 -5.93 2.05 -0.82
C ASN A 140 -6.96 0.92 -0.84
N GLN A 141 -8.25 1.24 -0.77
CA GLN A 141 -9.36 0.30 -0.94
C GLN A 141 -9.84 0.20 -2.40
N LEU A 142 -9.23 0.95 -3.31
CA LEU A 142 -9.51 0.91 -4.75
C LEU A 142 -8.34 0.23 -5.48
N LEU A 143 -8.61 -0.36 -6.64
CA LEU A 143 -7.58 -1.00 -7.48
C LEU A 143 -6.84 0.05 -8.31
N ILE A 144 -6.02 0.84 -7.63
CA ILE A 144 -5.26 1.97 -8.17
C ILE A 144 -3.82 2.00 -7.64
N THR A 145 -2.99 2.87 -8.19
CA THR A 145 -1.51 2.86 -8.04
C THR A 145 -0.97 3.56 -6.77
N GLU A 146 -1.83 4.17 -5.97
CA GLU A 146 -1.47 5.19 -4.98
C GLU A 146 -0.53 4.63 -3.90
N SER A 147 -0.81 3.44 -3.39
CA SER A 147 0.04 2.80 -2.38
C SER A 147 1.43 2.47 -2.94
N PHE A 148 1.53 2.09 -4.22
CA PHE A 148 2.80 1.82 -4.90
C PHE A 148 3.59 3.12 -5.08
N SER A 149 2.94 4.17 -5.58
CA SER A 149 3.56 5.47 -5.79
C SER A 149 4.09 6.07 -4.49
N ASN A 150 3.31 5.99 -3.40
CA ASN A 150 3.73 6.44 -2.08
C ASN A 150 4.96 5.67 -1.57
N LEU A 151 4.93 4.34 -1.66
CA LEU A 151 6.03 3.49 -1.24
C LEU A 151 7.31 3.81 -2.03
N PHE A 152 7.19 3.94 -3.35
CA PHE A 152 8.31 4.23 -4.24
C PHE A 152 8.94 5.61 -3.93
N ASN A 153 8.11 6.67 -3.88
CA ASN A 153 8.58 8.03 -3.64
C ASN A 153 9.24 8.17 -2.26
N LEU A 154 8.66 7.59 -1.21
CA LEU A 154 9.24 7.61 0.13
C LEU A 154 10.53 6.80 0.22
N SER A 155 10.61 5.66 -0.48
CA SER A 155 11.83 4.85 -0.52
C SER A 155 12.99 5.60 -1.20
N ILE A 156 12.71 6.27 -2.33
CA ILE A 156 13.69 7.13 -3.01
C ILE A 156 14.13 8.27 -2.10
N TYR A 157 13.19 8.94 -1.44
CA TYR A 157 13.52 10.03 -0.53
C TYR A 157 14.39 9.56 0.63
N LEU A 158 14.04 8.42 1.26
CA LEU A 158 14.84 7.83 2.33
C LEU A 158 16.28 7.57 1.86
N PHE A 159 16.46 7.04 0.65
CA PHE A 159 17.78 6.78 0.06
C PHE A 159 18.64 8.06 -0.06
N PHE A 160 18.05 9.16 -0.54
CA PHE A 160 18.77 10.44 -0.61
C PHE A 160 19.12 10.98 0.77
N VAL A 161 18.19 10.93 1.73
CA VAL A 161 18.44 11.40 3.10
C VAL A 161 19.45 10.51 3.84
N THR A 162 19.60 9.23 3.48
CA THR A 162 20.67 8.39 4.05
C THR A 162 22.06 8.73 3.52
N LYS A 163 22.18 9.22 2.28
CA LYS A 163 23.47 9.53 1.64
C LYS A 163 24.06 10.89 2.02
N GLN A 164 23.26 11.78 2.61
CA GLN A 164 23.72 13.12 3.01
C GLN A 164 24.44 13.15 4.37
N LYS A 165 24.62 12.00 5.03
CA LYS A 165 25.42 11.86 6.25
C LYS A 165 26.75 11.18 5.92
#